data_AF-A0A5F7ZM85-F1
#
_entry.id   AF-A0A5F7ZM85-F1
#
_cell.length_a   1.000
_cell.length_b   1.000
_cell.length_c   1.000
_cell.angle_alpha   90.00
_cell.angle_beta   90.00
_cell.angle_gamma   90.00
#
_symmetry.space_group_name_H-M   'P 1'
#
loop_
_entity.id
_entity.type
_entity.pdbx_description
1 polymer ?
#
loop_
_entity_poly.entity_id
_entity_poly.type
_entity_poly.pdbx_seq_one_letter_code
_entity_poly.pdbx_strand_id
1 'polypeptide(L)'
;MAQDSVDLSCDYQFWMQKLSVWDQASTLETQQDTCVHLARFQEFLRKMYEALKEMDSNTIFERFPTIDQLLAKACWNPFILAYACCMCKDVIGCICHTCYMKLDESQKILIWCLCCLINKEPQNSRQSKLNSWVQGVLSHILSALRFDKEVALFTQGLGYAPIDYYPGLLKNMVLSLASELRENHLNGFNTQRRMTPERLASLSRVCVPLITLPDVDPLVEALLVCHGHEPQEILQPEFFEAVNEAILLKKISLPMSAVVCLWLRHLPSLEKAMLHLFEKLISSERNCLRRIECFIKDSLLPQAACHPAIFRVVDEMFRCALLETDGAPEIIATIQVFTQCFLEALEKENKQLRFALKTYFPYTSPSLAMVLLQDPQDVPRGRWLQTLKHISELLREAVEDQTHGSRGGPLESWFLFIRFGGWAEMVAEQLLRSAAEPPAALLWLLAFYYSPRDGRQQRAQTMVQVKAVLGHLLAMSRSSSLSAWDLQTAAGQDTDTDPRAPAQQLIRHLLLHFVLWAPGGHTIARDVVTLLAHTAEITHEIIGFLDQTLYRWDRLGIESPRSGKLARELLKELRTQV
;
A
#
# COMPACT_ATOMS: atom_id res chain seq x y z
N MET A 1 -35.77 4.63 -50.16
CA MET A 1 -35.57 3.16 -50.13
C MET A 1 -34.69 2.64 -51.28
N ALA A 2 -34.76 3.15 -52.51
CA ALA A 2 -33.92 2.67 -53.62
C ALA A 2 -32.49 3.31 -53.70
N GLN A 3 -32.26 4.46 -53.05
CA GLN A 3 -30.94 5.12 -53.04
C GLN A 3 -30.00 4.54 -51.97
N ASP A 4 -30.49 4.28 -50.75
CA ASP A 4 -29.69 3.65 -49.67
C ASP A 4 -29.30 2.20 -49.99
N SER A 5 -30.06 1.51 -50.86
CA SER A 5 -29.78 0.14 -51.28
C SER A 5 -28.62 0.00 -52.25
N VAL A 6 -28.34 1.03 -53.05
CA VAL A 6 -27.24 1.04 -54.04
C VAL A 6 -25.91 1.38 -53.34
N ASP A 7 -25.95 2.27 -52.35
CA ASP A 7 -24.77 2.71 -51.59
C ASP A 7 -24.16 1.55 -50.77
N LEU A 8 -25.00 0.72 -50.15
CA LEU A 8 -24.56 -0.45 -49.37
C LEU A 8 -23.84 -1.52 -50.21
N SER A 9 -24.21 -1.71 -51.47
CA SER A 9 -23.62 -2.75 -52.34
C SER A 9 -22.22 -2.37 -52.81
N CYS A 10 -22.01 -1.08 -53.12
CA CYS A 10 -20.68 -0.54 -53.44
C CYS A 10 -19.75 -0.54 -52.21
N ASP A 11 -20.26 -0.12 -51.04
CA ASP A 11 -19.51 -0.19 -49.78
C ASP A 11 -19.17 -1.64 -49.38
N TYR A 12 -20.07 -2.59 -49.63
CA TYR A 12 -19.86 -4.01 -49.33
C TYR A 12 -18.64 -4.60 -50.07
N GLN A 13 -18.51 -4.32 -51.37
CA GLN A 13 -17.36 -4.78 -52.16
C GLN A 13 -16.06 -4.11 -51.72
N PHE A 14 -16.10 -2.82 -51.38
CA PHE A 14 -14.96 -2.08 -50.84
C PHE A 14 -14.46 -2.70 -49.53
N TRP A 15 -15.37 -2.97 -48.58
CA TRP A 15 -15.00 -3.55 -47.29
C TRP A 15 -14.54 -5.01 -47.39
N MET A 16 -15.09 -5.80 -48.31
CA MET A 16 -14.60 -7.15 -48.58
C MET A 16 -13.14 -7.17 -49.07
N GLN A 17 -12.78 -6.24 -49.96
CA GLN A 17 -11.40 -6.09 -50.42
C GLN A 17 -10.48 -5.61 -49.29
N LYS A 18 -10.90 -4.58 -48.53
CA LYS A 18 -10.14 -4.07 -47.38
C LYS A 18 -9.92 -5.12 -46.30
N LEU A 19 -10.95 -5.88 -45.91
CA LEU A 19 -10.85 -6.98 -44.95
C LEU A 19 -9.93 -8.10 -45.43
N SER A 20 -9.85 -8.34 -46.74
CA SER A 20 -8.93 -9.34 -47.31
C SER A 20 -7.46 -8.89 -47.22
N VAL A 21 -7.20 -7.57 -47.28
CA VAL A 21 -5.87 -7.00 -47.01
C VAL A 21 -5.57 -7.04 -45.51
N TRP A 22 -6.56 -6.77 -44.66
CA TRP A 22 -6.41 -6.81 -43.20
C TRP A 22 -6.36 -8.23 -42.61
N ASP A 23 -6.75 -9.26 -43.36
CA ASP A 23 -6.59 -10.67 -42.97
C ASP A 23 -5.09 -11.05 -42.80
N GLN A 24 -4.19 -10.24 -43.37
CA GLN A 24 -2.73 -10.34 -43.23
C GLN A 24 -2.15 -9.34 -42.21
N ALA A 25 -2.90 -8.93 -41.18
CA ALA A 25 -2.55 -7.87 -40.21
C ALA A 25 -1.37 -8.15 -39.25
N SER A 26 -0.28 -8.74 -39.74
CA SER A 26 0.99 -8.88 -39.03
C SER A 26 1.97 -7.73 -39.28
N THR A 27 1.68 -6.83 -40.24
CA THR A 27 2.57 -5.70 -40.61
C THR A 27 2.10 -4.38 -39.99
N LEU A 28 3.04 -3.50 -39.63
CA LEU A 28 2.72 -2.20 -38.99
C LEU A 28 1.82 -1.30 -39.85
N GLU A 29 2.00 -1.34 -41.18
CA GLU A 29 1.23 -0.55 -42.14
C GLU A 29 -0.25 -0.97 -42.19
N THR A 30 -0.53 -2.27 -42.12
CA THR A 30 -1.92 -2.78 -42.12
C THR A 30 -2.63 -2.50 -40.80
N GLN A 31 -1.91 -2.45 -39.68
CA GLN A 31 -2.44 -2.06 -38.37
C GLN A 31 -2.85 -0.58 -38.34
N GLN A 32 -2.00 0.30 -38.89
CA GLN A 32 -2.31 1.74 -38.99
C GLN A 32 -3.49 2.01 -39.93
N ASP A 33 -3.54 1.34 -41.09
CA ASP A 33 -4.66 1.42 -42.04
C ASP A 33 -5.98 0.95 -41.40
N THR A 34 -5.94 -0.15 -40.64
CA THR A 34 -7.12 -0.66 -39.90
C THR A 34 -7.64 0.38 -38.91
N CYS A 35 -6.76 0.99 -38.11
CA CYS A 35 -7.13 2.02 -37.12
C CYS A 35 -7.74 3.27 -37.76
N VAL A 36 -7.23 3.73 -38.92
CA VAL A 36 -7.74 4.91 -39.63
C VAL A 36 -9.13 4.68 -40.20
N HIS A 37 -9.41 3.47 -40.70
CA HIS A 37 -10.66 3.15 -41.38
C HIS A 37 -11.73 2.56 -40.47
N LEU A 38 -11.40 2.22 -39.22
CA LEU A 38 -12.30 1.53 -38.28
C LEU A 38 -13.62 2.26 -38.05
N ALA A 39 -13.61 3.58 -37.87
CA ALA A 39 -14.85 4.35 -37.62
C ALA A 39 -15.82 4.29 -38.81
N ARG A 40 -15.30 4.35 -40.03
CA ARG A 40 -16.10 4.23 -41.25
C ARG A 40 -16.59 2.78 -41.45
N PHE A 41 -15.80 1.80 -41.02
CA PHE A 41 -16.20 0.39 -41.03
C PHE A 41 -17.32 0.11 -40.03
N GLN A 42 -17.28 0.72 -38.84
CA GLN A 42 -18.35 0.62 -37.84
C GLN A 42 -19.68 1.19 -38.33
N GLU A 43 -19.64 2.34 -39.02
CA GLU A 43 -20.84 2.91 -39.61
C GLU A 43 -21.43 2.02 -40.71
N PHE A 44 -20.57 1.42 -41.53
CA PHE A 44 -20.98 0.41 -42.50
C PHE A 44 -21.61 -0.82 -41.83
N LEU A 45 -20.98 -1.37 -40.77
CA LEU A 45 -21.53 -2.49 -40.02
C LEU A 45 -22.90 -2.16 -39.41
N ARG A 46 -23.10 -0.92 -38.94
CA ARG A 46 -24.40 -0.47 -38.42
C ARG A 46 -25.47 -0.41 -39.51
N LYS A 47 -25.13 0.16 -40.67
CA LYS A 47 -26.01 0.18 -41.85
C LYS A 47 -26.33 -1.25 -42.33
N MET A 48 -25.36 -2.15 -42.27
CA MET A 48 -25.57 -3.58 -42.57
C MET A 48 -26.51 -4.23 -41.56
N TYR A 49 -26.31 -4.02 -40.26
CA TYR A 49 -27.20 -4.56 -39.23
C TYR A 49 -28.67 -4.14 -39.46
N GLU A 50 -28.92 -2.85 -39.70
CA GLU A 50 -30.27 -2.34 -39.98
C GLU A 50 -30.88 -3.00 -41.24
N ALA A 51 -30.07 -3.27 -42.26
CA ALA A 51 -30.52 -4.00 -43.44
C ALA A 51 -30.82 -5.48 -43.15
N LEU A 52 -30.00 -6.16 -42.33
CA LEU A 52 -30.15 -7.58 -42.01
C LEU A 52 -31.34 -7.85 -41.09
N LYS A 53 -31.67 -6.92 -40.20
CA LYS A 53 -32.78 -7.05 -39.24
C LYS A 53 -34.14 -7.16 -39.93
N GLU A 54 -34.29 -6.49 -41.07
CA GLU A 54 -35.57 -6.38 -41.81
C GLU A 54 -35.72 -7.45 -42.90
N MET A 55 -34.72 -8.32 -43.11
CA MET A 55 -34.69 -9.32 -44.19
C MET A 55 -34.73 -10.75 -43.65
N ASP A 56 -35.34 -11.66 -44.41
CA ASP A 56 -35.29 -13.10 -44.09
C ASP A 56 -33.96 -13.71 -44.56
N SER A 57 -33.56 -14.82 -43.95
CA SER A 57 -32.26 -15.43 -44.20
C SER A 57 -32.02 -15.80 -45.66
N ASN A 58 -33.06 -16.16 -46.43
CA ASN A 58 -32.92 -16.47 -47.85
C ASN A 58 -32.64 -15.20 -48.68
N THR A 59 -33.36 -14.10 -48.42
CA THR A 59 -33.15 -12.81 -49.10
C THR A 59 -31.79 -12.19 -48.76
N ILE A 60 -31.28 -12.43 -47.54
CA ILE A 60 -29.94 -11.98 -47.13
C ILE A 60 -28.85 -12.61 -48.01
N PHE A 61 -28.90 -13.93 -48.25
CA PHE A 61 -27.88 -14.59 -49.08
C PHE A 61 -28.02 -14.31 -50.57
N GLU A 62 -29.22 -13.98 -51.06
CA GLU A 62 -29.40 -13.52 -52.44
C GLU A 62 -28.78 -12.13 -52.65
N ARG A 63 -28.89 -11.25 -51.64
CA ARG A 63 -28.41 -9.87 -51.72
C ARG A 63 -26.93 -9.71 -51.31
N PHE A 64 -26.46 -10.52 -50.37
CA PHE A 64 -25.10 -10.52 -49.84
C PHE A 64 -24.54 -11.96 -49.81
N PRO A 65 -24.18 -12.53 -50.98
CA PRO A 65 -23.82 -13.94 -51.10
C PRO A 65 -22.56 -14.38 -50.35
N THR A 66 -21.74 -13.44 -49.88
CA THR A 66 -20.48 -13.70 -49.15
C THR A 66 -20.49 -13.12 -47.73
N ILE A 67 -21.67 -12.86 -47.18
CA ILE A 67 -21.81 -12.17 -45.88
C ILE A 67 -21.18 -12.96 -44.73
N ASP A 68 -21.24 -14.29 -44.82
CA ASP A 68 -20.56 -15.22 -43.94
C ASP A 68 -19.04 -15.00 -43.95
N GLN A 69 -18.44 -14.79 -45.13
CA GLN A 69 -17.02 -14.51 -45.28
C GLN A 69 -16.64 -13.11 -44.76
N LEU A 70 -17.50 -12.11 -44.99
CA LEU A 70 -17.29 -10.75 -44.48
C LEU A 70 -17.24 -10.75 -42.95
N LEU A 71 -18.27 -11.32 -42.33
CA LEU A 71 -18.39 -11.38 -40.88
C LEU A 71 -17.33 -12.29 -40.28
N ALA A 72 -16.97 -13.42 -40.91
CA ALA A 72 -15.81 -14.20 -40.49
C ALA A 72 -14.55 -13.33 -40.44
N LYS A 73 -14.14 -12.74 -41.57
CA LYS A 73 -12.90 -11.96 -41.64
C LYS A 73 -12.87 -10.81 -40.62
N ALA A 74 -14.01 -10.15 -40.40
CA ALA A 74 -14.13 -9.14 -39.35
C ALA A 74 -13.99 -9.73 -37.93
N CYS A 75 -14.56 -10.90 -37.67
CA CYS A 75 -14.55 -11.61 -36.38
C CYS A 75 -13.29 -12.47 -36.14
N TRP A 76 -12.37 -12.54 -37.11
CA TRP A 76 -11.06 -13.16 -36.95
C TRP A 76 -9.93 -12.12 -36.94
N ASN A 77 -10.24 -10.84 -37.16
CA ASN A 77 -9.27 -9.75 -37.10
C ASN A 77 -9.17 -9.19 -35.67
N PRO A 78 -8.00 -9.31 -35.01
CA PRO A 78 -7.84 -8.90 -33.62
C PRO A 78 -7.94 -7.39 -33.41
N PHE A 79 -7.68 -6.55 -34.42
CA PHE A 79 -7.78 -5.09 -34.29
C PHE A 79 -9.22 -4.58 -34.42
N ILE A 80 -10.09 -5.34 -35.09
CA ILE A 80 -11.53 -5.08 -35.16
C ILE A 80 -12.22 -5.57 -33.88
N LEU A 81 -11.72 -6.67 -33.29
CA LEU A 81 -12.23 -7.28 -32.07
C LEU A 81 -11.58 -6.82 -30.76
N ALA A 82 -10.49 -6.05 -30.80
CA ALA A 82 -9.69 -5.76 -29.62
C ALA A 82 -10.49 -5.06 -28.51
N TYR A 83 -10.54 -5.71 -27.35
CA TYR A 83 -10.78 -5.08 -26.05
C TYR A 83 -9.44 -4.53 -25.53
N ALA A 84 -9.42 -3.32 -24.99
CA ALA A 84 -8.20 -2.64 -24.58
C ALA A 84 -7.50 -3.34 -23.40
N CYS A 85 -6.49 -4.16 -23.69
CA CYS A 85 -5.43 -4.49 -22.75
C CYS A 85 -4.08 -4.19 -23.43
N CYS A 86 -3.38 -3.19 -22.91
CA CYS A 86 -2.15 -2.65 -23.46
C CYS A 86 -1.09 -3.72 -23.73
N MET A 87 -0.79 -3.94 -25.01
CA MET A 87 0.50 -4.47 -25.49
C MET A 87 1.18 -3.48 -26.45
N CYS A 88 0.93 -2.17 -26.30
CA CYS A 88 1.71 -1.12 -26.96
C CYS A 88 2.10 -0.06 -25.93
N LYS A 89 3.08 -0.38 -25.06
CA LYS A 89 3.80 0.66 -24.32
C LYS A 89 4.91 1.32 -25.13
N ASP A 90 5.34 0.74 -26.26
CA ASP A 90 6.56 1.20 -26.94
C ASP A 90 6.40 1.77 -28.35
N VAL A 91 5.18 1.99 -28.86
CA VAL A 91 5.00 2.64 -30.18
C VAL A 91 3.85 3.65 -30.14
N ILE A 92 4.25 4.94 -30.17
CA ILE A 92 3.45 6.15 -30.35
C ILE A 92 2.57 6.55 -29.16
N GLY A 93 3.15 7.38 -28.29
CA GLY A 93 2.41 8.20 -27.35
C GLY A 93 1.57 9.24 -28.08
N CYS A 94 0.30 8.90 -28.34
CA CYS A 94 -0.87 9.79 -28.43
C CYS A 94 -2.03 9.02 -29.08
N ILE A 95 -2.72 8.17 -28.31
CA ILE A 95 -4.10 7.79 -28.63
C ILE A 95 -4.94 7.93 -27.35
N CYS A 96 -5.95 8.80 -27.48
CA CYS A 96 -6.72 9.47 -26.45
C CYS A 96 -7.70 8.54 -25.70
N HIS A 97 -8.08 8.93 -24.48
CA HIS A 97 -9.18 8.37 -23.67
C HIS A 97 -10.49 8.17 -24.49
N THR A 98 -10.67 8.89 -25.59
CA THR A 98 -11.78 8.77 -26.55
C THR A 98 -11.77 7.48 -27.39
N CYS A 99 -10.65 6.77 -27.53
CA CYS A 99 -10.58 5.48 -28.26
C CYS A 99 -11.04 4.29 -27.40
N TYR A 100 -10.94 4.39 -26.07
CA TYR A 100 -11.36 3.34 -25.13
C TYR A 100 -12.87 3.06 -25.20
N MET A 101 -13.66 4.07 -25.57
CA MET A 101 -15.13 3.99 -25.69
C MET A 101 -15.64 3.63 -27.10
N LYS A 102 -14.80 3.73 -28.15
CA LYS A 102 -15.25 3.50 -29.55
C LYS A 102 -15.05 2.07 -30.06
N LEU A 103 -14.13 1.28 -29.49
CA LEU A 103 -13.88 -0.11 -29.95
C LEU A 103 -14.94 -1.12 -29.48
N ASP A 104 -15.63 -0.84 -28.37
CA ASP A 104 -16.72 -1.67 -27.84
C ASP A 104 -17.92 -1.77 -28.81
N GLU A 105 -18.10 -0.77 -29.70
CA GLU A 105 -19.22 -0.70 -30.62
C GLU A 105 -19.09 -1.63 -31.84
N SER A 106 -17.89 -1.85 -32.40
CA SER A 106 -17.72 -2.79 -33.54
C SER A 106 -18.06 -4.21 -33.14
N GLN A 107 -17.66 -4.62 -31.93
CA GLN A 107 -17.91 -5.95 -31.41
C GLN A 107 -19.41 -6.19 -31.19
N LYS A 108 -20.12 -5.23 -30.58
CA LYS A 108 -21.58 -5.30 -30.38
C LYS A 108 -22.33 -5.41 -31.70
N ILE A 109 -21.97 -4.58 -32.68
CA ILE A 109 -22.63 -4.58 -33.99
C ILE A 109 -22.36 -5.89 -34.75
N LEU A 110 -21.14 -6.45 -34.65
CA LEU A 110 -20.81 -7.75 -35.26
C LEU A 110 -21.61 -8.90 -34.64
N ILE A 111 -21.75 -8.92 -33.31
CA ILE A 111 -22.60 -9.89 -32.61
C ILE A 111 -24.05 -9.74 -33.05
N TRP A 112 -24.56 -8.52 -33.18
CA TRP A 112 -25.92 -8.28 -33.67
C TRP A 112 -26.12 -8.75 -35.11
N CYS A 113 -25.18 -8.47 -36.01
CA CYS A 113 -25.19 -8.97 -37.39
C CYS A 113 -25.18 -10.50 -37.45
N LEU A 114 -24.36 -11.16 -36.63
CA LEU A 114 -24.30 -12.62 -36.54
C LEU A 114 -25.62 -13.20 -36.01
N CYS A 115 -26.23 -12.58 -35.00
CA CYS A 115 -27.53 -12.99 -34.47
C CYS A 115 -28.66 -12.87 -35.50
N CYS A 116 -28.63 -11.89 -36.41
CA CYS A 116 -29.60 -11.78 -37.51
C CYS A 116 -29.53 -12.95 -38.50
N LEU A 117 -28.39 -13.66 -38.58
CA LEU A 117 -28.23 -14.82 -39.46
C LEU A 117 -28.73 -16.13 -38.83
N ILE A 118 -29.07 -16.13 -37.53
CA ILE A 118 -29.58 -17.31 -36.83
C ILE A 118 -31.06 -17.50 -37.16
N ASN A 119 -31.39 -18.62 -37.80
CA ASN A 119 -32.78 -19.01 -38.01
C ASN A 119 -33.31 -19.76 -36.78
N LYS A 120 -34.38 -19.25 -36.17
CA LYS A 120 -35.02 -19.86 -34.98
C LYS A 120 -35.62 -21.24 -35.28
N GLU A 121 -36.04 -21.48 -36.52
CA GLU A 121 -36.57 -22.75 -37.01
C GLU A 121 -35.84 -23.13 -38.31
N PRO A 122 -34.72 -23.89 -38.24
CA PRO A 122 -33.97 -24.27 -39.43
C PRO A 122 -34.75 -25.33 -40.21
N GLN A 123 -35.36 -24.93 -41.33
CA GLN A 123 -36.16 -25.81 -42.19
C GLN A 123 -35.29 -26.71 -43.08
N ASN A 124 -34.04 -26.28 -43.35
CA ASN A 124 -33.13 -26.95 -44.27
C ASN A 124 -31.75 -27.24 -43.64
N SER A 125 -31.08 -28.30 -44.09
CA SER A 125 -29.73 -28.69 -43.62
C SER A 125 -28.69 -27.57 -43.79
N ARG A 126 -28.87 -26.69 -44.78
CA ARG A 126 -28.05 -25.49 -45.00
C ARG A 126 -28.20 -24.46 -43.87
N GLN A 127 -29.42 -24.24 -43.38
CA GLN A 127 -29.71 -23.30 -42.28
C GLN A 127 -29.21 -23.84 -40.93
N SER A 128 -29.31 -25.16 -40.72
CA SER A 128 -28.72 -25.80 -39.53
C SER A 128 -27.19 -25.70 -39.51
N LYS A 129 -26.52 -25.93 -40.65
CA LYS A 129 -25.07 -25.71 -40.79
C LYS A 129 -24.68 -24.26 -40.56
N LEU A 130 -25.47 -23.31 -41.09
CA LEU A 130 -25.25 -21.88 -40.85
C LEU A 130 -25.37 -21.53 -39.37
N ASN A 131 -26.42 -22.00 -38.68
CA ASN A 131 -26.57 -21.80 -37.24
C ASN A 131 -25.37 -22.37 -36.46
N SER A 132 -24.90 -23.57 -36.81
CA SER A 132 -23.73 -24.18 -36.16
C SER A 132 -22.43 -23.38 -36.41
N TRP A 133 -22.28 -22.81 -37.60
CA TRP A 133 -21.15 -21.95 -37.93
C TRP A 133 -21.23 -20.60 -37.18
N VAL A 134 -22.39 -19.95 -37.16
CA VAL A 134 -22.61 -18.72 -36.39
C VAL A 134 -22.33 -18.95 -34.91
N GLN A 135 -22.80 -20.06 -34.34
CA GLN A 135 -22.50 -20.46 -32.96
C GLN A 135 -20.99 -20.66 -32.74
N GLY A 136 -20.27 -21.27 -33.69
CA GLY A 136 -18.81 -21.42 -33.63
C GLY A 136 -18.07 -20.09 -33.67
N VAL A 137 -18.51 -19.15 -34.52
CA VAL A 137 -17.92 -17.80 -34.62
C VAL A 137 -18.24 -16.95 -33.38
N LEU A 138 -19.48 -16.99 -32.88
CA LEU A 138 -19.84 -16.36 -31.60
C LEU A 138 -19.02 -16.95 -30.45
N SER A 139 -18.87 -18.27 -30.39
CA SER A 139 -18.00 -18.92 -29.41
C SER A 139 -16.54 -18.49 -29.54
N HIS A 140 -16.05 -18.22 -30.76
CA HIS A 140 -14.70 -17.71 -30.97
C HIS A 140 -14.56 -16.27 -30.43
N ILE A 141 -15.47 -15.36 -30.79
CA ILE A 141 -15.50 -13.97 -30.31
C ILE A 141 -15.59 -13.93 -28.77
N LEU A 142 -16.42 -14.80 -28.19
CA LEU A 142 -16.58 -14.94 -26.75
C LEU A 142 -15.31 -15.55 -26.11
N SER A 143 -14.72 -16.59 -26.70
CA SER A 143 -13.48 -17.18 -26.18
C SER A 143 -12.24 -16.27 -26.27
N ALA A 144 -12.22 -15.32 -27.21
CA ALA A 144 -11.20 -14.27 -27.30
C ALA A 144 -11.32 -13.24 -26.16
N LEU A 145 -12.47 -13.19 -25.46
CA LEU A 145 -12.60 -12.65 -24.11
C LEU A 145 -11.88 -13.62 -23.16
N ARG A 146 -10.57 -13.49 -22.96
CA ARG A 146 -9.89 -14.24 -21.88
C ARG A 146 -10.33 -13.72 -20.51
N PHE A 147 -11.52 -14.17 -20.12
CA PHE A 147 -12.11 -14.35 -18.79
C PHE A 147 -13.15 -15.50 -18.83
N ASP A 148 -13.60 -15.94 -20.02
CA ASP A 148 -14.67 -16.94 -20.18
C ASP A 148 -14.37 -18.33 -19.62
N LYS A 149 -13.14 -18.84 -19.70
CA LYS A 149 -12.85 -20.18 -19.14
C LYS A 149 -12.95 -20.22 -17.62
N GLU A 150 -12.48 -19.17 -16.95
CA GLU A 150 -12.45 -19.09 -15.49
C GLU A 150 -13.85 -18.79 -14.94
N VAL A 151 -14.60 -17.91 -15.62
CA VAL A 151 -16.00 -17.63 -15.27
C VAL A 151 -16.91 -18.82 -15.60
N ALA A 152 -16.68 -19.55 -16.69
CA ALA A 152 -17.42 -20.78 -17.00
C ALA A 152 -17.12 -21.90 -15.99
N LEU A 153 -15.86 -22.05 -15.55
CA LEU A 153 -15.50 -22.95 -14.45
C LEU A 153 -16.18 -22.52 -13.14
N PHE A 154 -16.36 -21.20 -12.93
CA PHE A 154 -17.06 -20.66 -11.78
C PHE A 154 -18.57 -20.92 -11.81
N THR A 155 -19.25 -20.67 -12.92
CA THR A 155 -20.66 -21.02 -13.08
C THR A 155 -20.87 -22.52 -12.97
N GLN A 156 -19.97 -23.33 -13.55
CA GLN A 156 -20.01 -24.80 -13.46
C GLN A 156 -19.80 -25.30 -12.03
N GLY A 157 -18.82 -24.74 -11.29
CA GLY A 157 -18.56 -25.08 -9.89
C GLY A 157 -19.73 -24.73 -8.95
N LEU A 158 -20.57 -23.79 -9.36
CA LEU A 158 -21.79 -23.39 -8.68
C LEU A 158 -23.04 -24.20 -9.10
N GLY A 159 -22.92 -25.07 -10.12
CA GLY A 159 -24.03 -25.88 -10.65
C GLY A 159 -24.86 -25.22 -11.76
N TYR A 160 -24.38 -24.12 -12.36
CA TYR A 160 -25.05 -23.40 -13.45
C TYR A 160 -24.46 -23.75 -14.82
N ALA A 161 -25.30 -23.76 -15.86
CA ALA A 161 -24.89 -24.11 -17.23
C ALA A 161 -24.17 -22.92 -17.92
N PRO A 162 -23.13 -23.17 -18.73
CA PRO A 162 -22.38 -22.09 -19.41
C PRO A 162 -23.19 -21.25 -20.42
N ILE A 163 -24.33 -21.76 -20.91
CA ILE A 163 -25.17 -21.10 -21.94
C ILE A 163 -25.87 -19.84 -21.41
N ASP A 164 -26.00 -19.69 -20.08
CA ASP A 164 -26.71 -18.57 -19.46
C ASP A 164 -25.82 -17.35 -19.17
N TYR A 165 -24.57 -17.33 -19.65
CA TYR A 165 -23.61 -16.28 -19.31
C TYR A 165 -24.00 -14.90 -19.86
N TYR A 166 -24.49 -14.05 -18.96
CA TYR A 166 -24.66 -12.60 -19.14
C TYR A 166 -23.92 -11.90 -17.99
N PRO A 167 -23.15 -10.82 -18.22
CA PRO A 167 -22.45 -10.11 -17.14
C PRO A 167 -23.38 -9.66 -15.99
N GLY A 168 -24.63 -9.29 -16.32
CA GLY A 168 -25.66 -9.02 -15.31
C GLY A 168 -26.08 -10.26 -14.49
N LEU A 169 -26.02 -11.47 -15.08
CA LEU A 169 -26.28 -12.71 -14.35
C LEU A 169 -25.14 -13.02 -13.38
N LEU A 170 -23.87 -12.89 -13.79
CA LEU A 170 -22.72 -13.08 -12.90
C LEU A 170 -22.81 -12.17 -11.67
N LYS A 171 -23.10 -10.88 -11.89
CA LYS A 171 -23.31 -9.92 -10.80
C LYS A 171 -24.46 -10.35 -9.87
N ASN A 172 -25.60 -10.77 -10.42
CA ASN A 172 -26.72 -11.24 -9.61
C ASN A 172 -26.39 -12.53 -8.84
N MET A 173 -25.63 -13.45 -9.45
CA MET A 173 -25.15 -14.68 -8.81
C MET A 173 -24.19 -14.36 -7.66
N VAL A 174 -23.20 -13.49 -7.89
CA VAL A 174 -22.26 -13.02 -6.86
C VAL A 174 -23.01 -12.37 -5.71
N LEU A 175 -23.94 -11.45 -6.00
CA LEU A 175 -24.74 -10.79 -4.96
C LEU A 175 -25.61 -11.78 -4.19
N SER A 176 -26.23 -12.76 -4.87
CA SER A 176 -27.03 -13.81 -4.24
C SER A 176 -26.18 -14.68 -3.31
N LEU A 177 -24.99 -15.08 -3.74
CA LEU A 177 -24.07 -15.89 -2.92
C LEU A 177 -23.52 -15.07 -1.75
N ALA A 178 -23.15 -13.81 -1.97
CA ALA A 178 -22.72 -12.90 -0.93
C ALA A 178 -23.83 -12.70 0.11
N SER A 179 -25.10 -12.58 -0.30
CA SER A 179 -26.23 -12.54 0.63
C SER A 179 -26.44 -13.85 1.38
N GLU A 180 -26.31 -15.01 0.72
CA GLU A 180 -26.41 -16.32 1.36
C GLU A 180 -25.33 -16.47 2.45
N LEU A 181 -24.10 -16.03 2.20
CA LEU A 181 -23.01 -16.01 3.17
C LEU A 181 -23.26 -15.04 4.33
N ARG A 182 -23.75 -13.83 4.05
CA ARG A 182 -24.03 -12.79 5.06
C ARG A 182 -25.23 -13.15 5.95
N GLU A 183 -26.29 -13.73 5.39
CA GLU A 183 -27.46 -14.20 6.15
C GLU A 183 -27.08 -15.33 7.12
N ASN A 184 -26.15 -16.20 6.73
CA ASN A 184 -25.62 -17.26 7.58
C ASN A 184 -24.85 -16.72 8.81
N HIS A 185 -24.20 -15.56 8.69
CA HIS A 185 -23.50 -14.89 9.79
C HIS A 185 -24.47 -14.20 10.78
N LEU A 186 -25.54 -13.55 10.28
CA LEU A 186 -26.46 -12.77 11.11
C LEU A 186 -27.45 -13.63 11.91
N ASN A 187 -27.83 -14.81 11.40
CA ASN A 187 -28.99 -15.52 11.91
C ASN A 187 -28.75 -16.63 12.93
N GLY A 188 -27.51 -16.98 13.32
CA GLY A 188 -27.08 -17.78 14.51
C GLY A 188 -27.77 -19.13 14.83
N PHE A 189 -29.09 -19.21 14.74
CA PHE A 189 -30.04 -20.24 15.15
C PHE A 189 -30.66 -21.05 14.00
N ASN A 190 -30.54 -20.62 12.73
CA ASN A 190 -31.09 -21.38 11.59
C ASN A 190 -30.07 -22.38 11.03
N THR A 191 -30.13 -23.63 11.48
CA THR A 191 -29.27 -24.74 11.03
C THR A 191 -29.64 -25.29 9.64
N GLN A 192 -30.79 -24.94 9.07
CA GLN A 192 -31.30 -25.51 7.81
C GLN A 192 -30.78 -24.86 6.51
N ARG A 193 -30.05 -23.72 6.57
CA ARG A 193 -29.61 -22.96 5.37
C ARG A 193 -28.11 -22.64 5.30
N ARG A 194 -27.29 -23.27 6.15
CA ARG A 194 -25.84 -23.03 6.17
C ARG A 194 -25.17 -23.71 4.98
N MET A 195 -24.32 -22.98 4.26
CA MET A 195 -23.41 -23.60 3.29
C MET A 195 -22.49 -24.60 4.00
N THR A 196 -22.27 -25.75 3.38
CA THR A 196 -21.37 -26.76 3.94
C THR A 196 -19.91 -26.30 3.81
N PRO A 197 -19.00 -26.73 4.71
CA PRO A 197 -17.58 -26.42 4.62
C PRO A 197 -16.97 -26.79 3.26
N GLU A 198 -17.38 -27.90 2.64
CA GLU A 198 -16.87 -28.33 1.33
C GLU A 198 -17.29 -27.37 0.21
N ARG A 199 -18.51 -26.80 0.31
CA ARG A 199 -19.00 -25.80 -0.64
C ARG A 199 -18.23 -24.49 -0.49
N LEU A 200 -17.92 -24.07 0.75
CA LEU A 200 -17.09 -22.88 1.02
C LEU A 200 -15.66 -23.05 0.51
N ALA A 201 -15.04 -24.21 0.77
CA ALA A 201 -13.72 -24.53 0.26
C ALA A 201 -13.69 -24.51 -1.28
N SER A 202 -14.70 -25.13 -1.92
CA SER A 202 -14.84 -25.15 -3.37
C SER A 202 -15.02 -23.74 -3.94
N LEU A 203 -15.87 -22.91 -3.32
CA LEU A 203 -16.07 -21.51 -3.70
C LEU A 203 -14.78 -20.72 -3.65
N SER A 204 -14.01 -20.82 -2.55
CA SER A 204 -12.73 -20.12 -2.42
C SER A 204 -11.74 -20.48 -3.53
N ARG A 205 -11.62 -21.78 -3.86
CA ARG A 205 -10.73 -22.26 -4.94
C ARG A 205 -11.11 -21.70 -6.30
N VAL A 206 -12.39 -21.68 -6.61
CA VAL A 206 -12.91 -21.24 -7.90
C VAL A 206 -12.85 -19.70 -8.01
N CYS A 207 -12.92 -18.98 -6.89
CA CYS A 207 -12.77 -17.52 -6.89
C CYS A 207 -11.34 -17.07 -7.20
N VAL A 208 -10.30 -17.85 -6.91
CA VAL A 208 -8.87 -17.46 -7.08
C VAL A 208 -8.56 -16.73 -8.40
N PRO A 209 -8.86 -17.30 -9.59
CA PRO A 209 -8.59 -16.61 -10.85
C PRO A 209 -9.44 -15.35 -11.07
N LEU A 210 -10.58 -15.24 -10.39
CA LEU A 210 -11.60 -14.22 -10.62
C LEU A 210 -11.51 -13.02 -9.65
N ILE A 211 -10.63 -13.06 -8.65
CA ILE A 211 -10.54 -12.05 -7.59
C ILE A 211 -10.37 -10.63 -8.15
N THR A 212 -9.70 -10.45 -9.29
CA THR A 212 -9.47 -9.12 -9.89
C THR A 212 -10.68 -8.55 -10.62
N LEU A 213 -11.78 -9.30 -10.74
CA LEU A 213 -13.01 -8.82 -11.36
C LEU A 213 -13.82 -7.98 -10.36
N PRO A 214 -14.15 -6.71 -10.66
CA PRO A 214 -14.89 -5.84 -9.74
C PRO A 214 -16.25 -6.39 -9.31
N ASP A 215 -16.92 -7.15 -10.19
CA ASP A 215 -18.21 -7.78 -9.87
C ASP A 215 -18.10 -8.90 -8.82
N VAL A 216 -16.88 -9.40 -8.55
CA VAL A 216 -16.60 -10.50 -7.62
C VAL A 216 -16.21 -9.99 -6.21
N ASP A 217 -15.83 -8.72 -6.07
CA ASP A 217 -15.46 -8.08 -4.79
C ASP A 217 -16.47 -8.36 -3.65
N PRO A 218 -17.81 -8.27 -3.85
CA PRO A 218 -18.77 -8.54 -2.77
C PRO A 218 -18.73 -9.99 -2.26
N LEU A 219 -18.39 -10.94 -3.12
CA LEU A 219 -18.23 -12.35 -2.77
C LEU A 219 -16.90 -12.59 -2.04
N VAL A 220 -15.81 -11.96 -2.50
CA VAL A 220 -14.51 -12.02 -1.81
C VAL A 220 -14.65 -11.46 -0.39
N GLU A 221 -15.29 -10.30 -0.24
CA GLU A 221 -15.59 -9.71 1.06
C GLU A 221 -16.41 -10.68 1.93
N ALA A 222 -17.49 -11.24 1.39
CA ALA A 222 -18.35 -12.16 2.12
C ALA A 222 -17.62 -13.44 2.56
N LEU A 223 -16.74 -14.00 1.72
CA LEU A 223 -15.92 -15.17 2.06
C LEU A 223 -14.95 -14.86 3.21
N LEU A 224 -14.27 -13.71 3.17
CA LEU A 224 -13.32 -13.30 4.21
C LEU A 224 -14.00 -13.06 5.56
N VAL A 225 -15.20 -12.47 5.56
CA VAL A 225 -15.97 -12.20 6.79
C VAL A 225 -16.74 -13.44 7.29
N CYS A 226 -16.99 -14.42 6.42
CA CYS A 226 -17.67 -15.66 6.81
C CYS A 226 -16.77 -16.51 7.71
N HIS A 227 -17.06 -16.51 9.01
CA HIS A 227 -16.43 -17.39 9.99
C HIS A 227 -17.14 -18.75 10.06
N GLY A 228 -16.38 -19.83 9.87
CA GLY A 228 -16.84 -21.16 10.25
C GLY A 228 -16.88 -21.31 11.77
N HIS A 229 -17.77 -22.16 12.28
CA HIS A 229 -17.70 -22.60 13.68
C HIS A 229 -16.66 -23.72 13.91
N GLU A 230 -16.07 -24.21 12.82
CA GLU A 230 -15.03 -25.22 12.81
C GLU A 230 -13.71 -24.66 13.36
N PRO A 231 -12.93 -25.43 14.13
CA PRO A 231 -11.63 -25.01 14.63
C PRO A 231 -10.55 -24.92 13.53
N GLN A 232 -10.81 -25.49 12.34
CA GLN A 232 -9.91 -25.46 11.20
C GLN A 232 -10.37 -24.44 10.15
N GLU A 233 -9.40 -23.84 9.48
CA GLU A 233 -9.68 -22.90 8.39
C GLU A 233 -10.32 -23.63 7.21
N ILE A 234 -11.46 -23.11 6.74
CA ILE A 234 -12.31 -23.72 5.71
C ILE A 234 -11.90 -23.25 4.32
N LEU A 235 -11.43 -22.00 4.19
CA LEU A 235 -11.02 -21.44 2.91
C LEU A 235 -9.63 -21.95 2.52
N GLN A 236 -9.40 -22.08 1.22
CA GLN A 236 -8.12 -22.56 0.70
C GLN A 236 -7.00 -21.50 0.90
N PRO A 237 -5.78 -21.90 1.28
CA PRO A 237 -4.64 -20.98 1.41
C PRO A 237 -4.37 -20.14 0.16
N GLU A 238 -4.50 -20.75 -1.02
CA GLU A 238 -4.27 -20.10 -2.32
C GLU A 238 -5.23 -18.92 -2.55
N PHE A 239 -6.43 -18.98 -1.96
CA PHE A 239 -7.38 -17.87 -1.99
C PHE A 239 -6.88 -16.70 -1.15
N PHE A 240 -6.44 -16.93 0.09
CA PHE A 240 -5.91 -15.87 0.94
C PHE A 240 -4.66 -15.22 0.34
N GLU A 241 -3.76 -16.02 -0.24
CA GLU A 241 -2.57 -15.52 -0.92
C GLU A 241 -2.94 -14.65 -2.14
N ALA A 242 -3.83 -15.14 -3.01
CA ALA A 242 -4.25 -14.40 -4.19
C ALA A 242 -4.98 -13.09 -3.86
N VAL A 243 -5.84 -13.11 -2.83
CA VAL A 243 -6.51 -11.89 -2.34
C VAL A 243 -5.49 -10.91 -1.77
N ASN A 244 -4.55 -11.38 -0.94
CA ASN A 244 -3.51 -10.53 -0.37
C ASN A 244 -2.64 -9.88 -1.45
N GLU A 245 -2.20 -10.65 -2.45
CA GLU A 245 -1.47 -10.12 -3.61
C GLU A 245 -2.27 -9.06 -4.36
N ALA A 246 -3.55 -9.31 -4.61
CA ALA A 246 -4.41 -8.36 -5.30
C ALA A 246 -4.56 -7.05 -4.51
N ILE A 247 -4.64 -7.11 -3.17
CA ILE A 247 -4.65 -5.92 -2.29
C ILE A 247 -3.31 -5.18 -2.35
N LEU A 248 -2.19 -5.88 -2.18
CA LEU A 248 -0.84 -5.28 -2.15
C LEU A 248 -0.47 -4.61 -3.48
N LEU A 249 -0.98 -5.14 -4.60
CA LEU A 249 -0.85 -4.59 -5.95
C LEU A 249 -1.94 -3.55 -6.30
N LYS A 250 -2.84 -3.22 -5.36
CA LYS A 250 -3.97 -2.28 -5.55
C LYS A 250 -4.88 -2.65 -6.72
N LYS A 251 -5.03 -3.95 -7.02
CA LYS A 251 -5.92 -4.47 -8.07
C LYS A 251 -7.38 -4.58 -7.62
N ILE A 252 -7.60 -4.73 -6.31
CA ILE A 252 -8.92 -4.79 -5.68
C ILE A 252 -8.99 -3.78 -4.53
N SER A 253 -10.20 -3.37 -4.16
CA SER A 253 -10.44 -2.48 -3.03
C SER A 253 -11.49 -3.08 -2.11
N LEU A 254 -11.04 -3.66 -1.00
CA LEU A 254 -11.91 -4.30 -0.01
C LEU A 254 -12.07 -3.39 1.22
N PRO A 255 -13.20 -3.48 1.94
CA PRO A 255 -13.38 -2.76 3.19
C PRO A 255 -12.40 -3.24 4.26
N MET A 256 -12.05 -2.36 5.20
CA MET A 256 -11.05 -2.64 6.24
C MET A 256 -11.40 -3.88 7.08
N SER A 257 -12.68 -4.13 7.35
CA SER A 257 -13.14 -5.33 8.06
C SER A 257 -12.71 -6.62 7.36
N ALA A 258 -12.79 -6.68 6.03
CA ALA A 258 -12.37 -7.84 5.26
C ALA A 258 -10.85 -8.03 5.27
N VAL A 259 -10.08 -6.93 5.20
CA VAL A 259 -8.61 -6.96 5.32
C VAL A 259 -8.17 -7.46 6.70
N VAL A 260 -8.83 -7.00 7.77
CA VAL A 260 -8.60 -7.49 9.13
C VAL A 260 -8.92 -8.98 9.22
N CYS A 261 -10.05 -9.44 8.69
CA CYS A 261 -10.40 -10.87 8.67
C CYS A 261 -9.37 -11.71 7.91
N LEU A 262 -8.88 -11.25 6.75
CA LEU A 262 -7.83 -11.90 5.98
C LEU A 262 -6.58 -12.12 6.84
N TRP A 263 -6.07 -11.07 7.47
CA TRP A 263 -4.83 -11.13 8.26
C TRP A 263 -4.96 -11.84 9.60
N LEU A 264 -6.16 -11.90 10.18
CA LEU A 264 -6.44 -12.70 11.37
C LEU A 264 -6.51 -14.21 11.07
N ARG A 265 -6.96 -14.57 9.87
CA ARG A 265 -7.17 -15.97 9.47
C ARG A 265 -5.93 -16.57 8.80
N HIS A 266 -5.14 -15.74 8.12
CA HIS A 266 -3.98 -16.20 7.36
C HIS A 266 -2.73 -15.37 7.71
N LEU A 267 -1.95 -15.86 8.68
CA LEU A 267 -0.70 -15.24 9.13
C LEU A 267 0.30 -14.97 7.98
N PRO A 268 0.52 -15.90 7.03
CA PRO A 268 1.45 -15.64 5.93
C PRO A 268 1.07 -14.42 5.07
N SER A 269 -0.23 -14.10 4.96
CA SER A 269 -0.68 -12.89 4.25
C SER A 269 -0.26 -11.62 4.99
N LEU A 270 -0.36 -11.60 6.32
CA LEU A 270 0.08 -10.47 7.14
C LEU A 270 1.60 -10.29 7.09
N GLU A 271 2.34 -11.39 7.22
CA GLU A 271 3.81 -11.38 7.09
C GLU A 271 4.23 -10.86 5.72
N LYS A 272 3.57 -11.29 4.64
CA LYS A 272 3.83 -10.80 3.29
C LYS A 272 3.50 -9.31 3.12
N ALA A 273 2.44 -8.81 3.76
CA ALA A 273 2.12 -7.39 3.75
C ALA A 273 3.21 -6.55 4.46
N MET A 274 3.75 -7.05 5.57
CA MET A 274 4.89 -6.44 6.27
C MET A 274 6.17 -6.48 5.44
N LEU A 275 6.48 -7.60 4.79
CA LEU A 275 7.64 -7.71 3.89
C LEU A 275 7.51 -6.73 2.70
N HIS A 276 6.33 -6.60 2.10
CA HIS A 276 6.07 -5.61 1.04
C HIS A 276 6.27 -4.17 1.52
N LEU A 277 5.91 -3.87 2.78
CA LEU A 277 6.21 -2.57 3.39
C LEU A 277 7.73 -2.36 3.50
N PHE A 278 8.47 -3.35 4.02
CA PHE A 278 9.93 -3.26 4.11
C PHE A 278 10.60 -3.10 2.75
N GLU A 279 10.17 -3.85 1.72
CA GLU A 279 10.66 -3.71 0.35
C GLU A 279 10.45 -2.28 -0.20
N LYS A 280 9.27 -1.68 0.03
CA LYS A 280 8.99 -0.29 -0.34
C LYS A 280 9.87 0.71 0.41
N LEU A 281 10.13 0.47 1.69
CA LEU A 281 10.98 1.33 2.51
C LEU A 281 12.45 1.26 2.06
N ILE A 282 12.96 0.05 1.82
CA ILE A 282 14.34 -0.19 1.38
C ILE A 282 14.60 0.34 -0.04
N SER A 283 13.62 0.21 -0.94
CA SER A 283 13.72 0.71 -2.32
C SER A 283 13.53 2.23 -2.44
N SER A 284 13.14 2.90 -1.36
CA SER A 284 12.94 4.35 -1.34
C SER A 284 14.21 5.11 -1.02
N GLU A 285 14.21 6.40 -1.34
CA GLU A 285 15.28 7.31 -0.94
C GLU A 285 15.38 7.31 0.60
N ARG A 286 16.58 6.99 1.11
CA ARG A 286 16.84 6.95 2.55
C ARG A 286 16.50 8.30 3.19
N ASN A 287 15.99 8.26 4.42
CA ASN A 287 15.81 9.44 5.27
C ASN A 287 14.80 10.48 4.74
N CYS A 288 13.59 10.01 4.39
CA CYS A 288 12.42 10.85 4.10
C CYS A 288 11.18 10.36 4.87
N LEU A 289 10.95 10.89 6.07
CA LEU A 289 9.87 10.50 6.97
C LEU A 289 8.47 10.70 6.37
N ARG A 290 8.26 11.77 5.59
CA ARG A 290 6.98 11.98 4.89
C ARG A 290 6.67 10.85 3.91
N ARG A 291 7.70 10.33 3.24
CA ARG A 291 7.54 9.21 2.30
C ARG A 291 7.29 7.90 3.04
N ILE A 292 8.00 7.68 4.15
CA ILE A 292 7.77 6.56 5.08
C ILE A 292 6.32 6.59 5.58
N GLU A 293 5.83 7.75 6.00
CA GLU A 293 4.45 7.96 6.45
C GLU A 293 3.44 7.61 5.34
N CYS A 294 3.67 8.07 4.11
CA CYS A 294 2.83 7.69 2.96
C CYS A 294 2.80 6.18 2.75
N PHE A 295 3.93 5.48 2.78
CA PHE A 295 3.97 4.03 2.60
C PHE A 295 3.26 3.28 3.73
N ILE A 296 3.45 3.74 4.97
CA ILE A 296 2.78 3.17 6.14
C ILE A 296 1.27 3.37 6.05
N LYS A 297 0.79 4.56 5.70
CA LYS A 297 -0.64 4.83 5.53
C LYS A 297 -1.24 4.03 4.37
N ASP A 298 -0.51 3.91 3.27
CA ASP A 298 -0.91 3.13 2.09
C ASP A 298 -0.96 1.61 2.35
N SER A 299 -0.25 1.12 3.38
CA SER A 299 -0.17 -0.31 3.68
C SER A 299 -1.41 -0.90 4.35
N LEU A 300 -2.33 -0.06 4.85
CA LEU A 300 -3.48 -0.44 5.68
C LEU A 300 -3.13 -1.07 7.05
N LEU A 301 -1.84 -1.30 7.32
CA LEU A 301 -1.37 -1.92 8.57
C LEU A 301 -1.73 -1.09 9.82
N PRO A 302 -1.60 0.24 9.86
CA PRO A 302 -1.96 1.02 11.05
C PRO A 302 -3.45 0.85 11.43
N GLN A 303 -4.33 0.82 10.44
CA GLN A 303 -5.77 0.65 10.64
C GLN A 303 -6.09 -0.77 11.08
N ALA A 304 -5.51 -1.79 10.44
CA ALA A 304 -5.75 -3.17 10.82
C ALA A 304 -5.14 -3.53 12.19
N ALA A 305 -4.02 -2.91 12.55
CA ALA A 305 -3.37 -3.06 13.85
C ALA A 305 -4.20 -2.48 15.01
N CYS A 306 -5.30 -1.77 14.74
CA CYS A 306 -6.30 -1.49 15.77
C CYS A 306 -6.84 -2.78 16.40
N HIS A 307 -6.79 -3.92 15.69
CA HIS A 307 -6.98 -5.24 16.29
C HIS A 307 -5.70 -5.73 16.99
N PRO A 308 -5.71 -6.04 18.31
CA PRO A 308 -4.51 -6.37 19.08
C PRO A 308 -3.69 -7.56 18.54
N ALA A 309 -4.34 -8.58 17.99
CA ALA A 309 -3.63 -9.73 17.41
C ALA A 309 -2.75 -9.34 16.21
N ILE A 310 -3.26 -8.45 15.34
CA ILE A 310 -2.50 -7.94 14.19
C ILE A 310 -1.38 -7.04 14.69
N PHE A 311 -1.67 -6.13 15.63
CA PHE A 311 -0.66 -5.28 16.25
C PHE A 311 0.53 -6.09 16.76
N ARG A 312 0.28 -7.18 17.50
CA ARG A 312 1.36 -7.99 18.09
C ARG A 312 2.26 -8.64 17.05
N VAL A 313 1.70 -9.10 15.92
CA VAL A 313 2.50 -9.66 14.83
C VAL A 313 3.33 -8.57 14.15
N VAL A 314 2.71 -7.44 13.81
CA VAL A 314 3.39 -6.28 13.22
C VAL A 314 4.52 -5.80 14.13
N ASP A 315 4.25 -5.70 15.43
CA ASP A 315 5.19 -5.29 16.46
C ASP A 315 6.36 -6.28 16.62
N GLU A 316 6.09 -7.59 16.49
CA GLU A 316 7.13 -8.62 16.47
C GLU A 316 8.01 -8.51 15.22
N MET A 317 7.42 -8.31 14.05
CA MET A 317 8.20 -8.16 12.81
C MET A 317 9.09 -6.92 12.84
N PHE A 318 8.61 -5.81 13.41
CA PHE A 318 9.46 -4.64 13.67
C PHE A 318 10.59 -4.94 14.66
N ARG A 319 10.32 -5.71 15.72
CA ARG A 319 11.34 -6.14 16.67
C ARG A 319 12.41 -7.00 16.00
N CYS A 320 12.00 -7.97 15.18
CA CYS A 320 12.92 -8.78 14.39
C CYS A 320 13.78 -7.91 13.48
N ALA A 321 13.17 -7.01 12.69
CA ALA A 321 13.92 -6.10 11.82
C ALA A 321 14.91 -5.21 12.59
N LEU A 322 14.53 -4.72 13.77
CA LEU A 322 15.40 -3.90 14.60
C LEU A 322 16.61 -4.68 15.15
N LEU A 323 16.40 -5.93 15.56
CA LEU A 323 17.47 -6.80 16.06
C LEU A 323 18.42 -7.24 14.95
N GLU A 324 17.89 -7.61 13.78
CA GLU A 324 18.67 -8.00 12.60
C GLU A 324 19.52 -6.85 12.04
N THR A 325 19.08 -5.61 12.24
CA THR A 325 19.79 -4.40 11.79
C THR A 325 20.64 -3.74 12.89
N ASP A 326 20.77 -4.39 14.04
CA ASP A 326 21.44 -3.87 15.25
C ASP A 326 21.06 -2.42 15.60
N GLY A 327 19.76 -2.08 15.44
CA GLY A 327 19.24 -0.77 15.78
C GLY A 327 19.36 0.30 14.69
N ALA A 328 19.31 -0.08 13.41
CA ALA A 328 19.40 0.90 12.31
C ALA A 328 18.39 2.05 12.46
N PRO A 329 18.82 3.31 12.28
CA PRO A 329 17.99 4.49 12.52
C PRO A 329 16.77 4.54 11.59
N GLU A 330 16.86 4.00 10.37
CA GLU A 330 15.74 3.93 9.43
C GLU A 330 14.61 3.02 9.93
N ILE A 331 14.95 1.93 10.62
CA ILE A 331 13.97 1.03 11.22
C ILE A 331 13.32 1.69 12.44
N ILE A 332 14.11 2.36 13.28
CA ILE A 332 13.59 3.13 14.43
C ILE A 332 12.61 4.22 13.95
N ALA A 333 12.98 4.98 12.93
CA ALA A 333 12.13 5.98 12.29
C ALA A 333 10.82 5.37 11.76
N THR A 334 10.90 4.22 11.08
CA THR A 334 9.72 3.50 10.58
C THR A 334 8.80 3.08 11.72
N ILE A 335 9.35 2.54 12.81
CA ILE A 335 8.58 2.15 14.01
C ILE A 335 7.87 3.35 14.64
N GLN A 336 8.55 4.50 14.72
CA GLN A 336 7.98 5.74 15.26
C GLN A 336 6.82 6.26 14.40
N VAL A 337 7.01 6.32 13.07
CA VAL A 337 5.97 6.75 12.14
C VAL A 337 4.79 5.76 12.13
N PHE A 338 5.07 4.44 12.20
CA PHE A 338 4.03 3.43 12.32
C PHE A 338 3.21 3.61 13.60
N THR A 339 3.89 3.75 14.74
CA THR A 339 3.25 3.96 16.05
C THR A 339 2.37 5.19 16.00
N GLN A 340 2.85 6.28 15.41
CA GLN A 340 2.06 7.49 15.23
C GLN A 340 0.79 7.22 14.38
N CYS A 341 0.94 6.64 13.20
CA CYS A 341 -0.19 6.34 12.31
C CYS A 341 -1.21 5.39 12.98
N PHE A 342 -0.73 4.44 13.78
CA PHE A 342 -1.55 3.52 14.55
C PHE A 342 -2.35 4.26 15.61
N LEU A 343 -1.74 5.16 16.37
CA LEU A 343 -2.45 5.95 17.38
C LEU A 343 -3.51 6.86 16.75
N GLU A 344 -3.18 7.51 15.62
CA GLU A 344 -4.15 8.29 14.84
C GLU A 344 -5.32 7.44 14.35
N ALA A 345 -5.08 6.18 13.96
CA ALA A 345 -6.12 5.25 13.55
C ALA A 345 -6.99 4.81 14.74
N LEU A 346 -6.36 4.48 15.87
CA LEU A 346 -7.02 4.06 17.11
C LEU A 346 -7.89 5.17 17.71
N GLU A 347 -7.50 6.43 17.55
CA GLU A 347 -8.29 7.59 17.95
C GLU A 347 -9.55 7.76 17.11
N LYS A 348 -9.42 7.57 15.79
CA LYS A 348 -10.52 7.67 14.81
C LYS A 348 -11.50 6.50 14.90
N GLU A 349 -11.06 5.35 15.40
CA GLU A 349 -11.90 4.17 15.53
C GLU A 349 -13.06 4.40 16.52
N ASN A 350 -14.25 3.91 16.14
CA ASN A 350 -15.49 4.14 16.87
C ASN A 350 -15.38 3.64 18.33
N LYS A 351 -15.83 4.45 19.30
CA LYS A 351 -15.66 4.21 20.76
C LYS A 351 -16.19 2.86 21.30
N GLN A 352 -16.90 2.07 20.49
CA GLN A 352 -17.53 0.82 20.89
C GLN A 352 -16.56 -0.39 20.99
N LEU A 353 -15.42 -0.38 20.30
CA LEU A 353 -14.47 -1.52 20.24
C LEU A 353 -13.04 -1.13 20.67
N ARG A 354 -12.90 -0.27 21.69
CA ARG A 354 -11.57 0.06 22.22
C ARG A 354 -11.07 -1.06 23.14
N PHE A 355 -10.02 -1.76 22.70
CA PHE A 355 -9.29 -2.69 23.55
C PHE A 355 -8.47 -1.96 24.61
N ALA A 356 -8.24 -2.60 25.75
CA ALA A 356 -7.42 -2.03 26.82
C ALA A 356 -5.96 -1.91 26.36
N LEU A 357 -5.26 -0.83 26.71
CA LEU A 357 -3.85 -0.61 26.29
C LEU A 357 -2.91 -1.78 26.59
N LYS A 358 -3.17 -2.52 27.67
CA LYS A 358 -2.44 -3.73 28.06
C LYS A 358 -2.50 -4.85 26.99
N THR A 359 -3.51 -4.88 26.11
CA THR A 359 -3.59 -5.86 25.02
C THR A 359 -2.59 -5.59 23.92
N TYR A 360 -2.26 -4.30 23.68
CA TYR A 360 -1.23 -3.89 22.72
C TYR A 360 0.17 -3.99 23.35
N PHE A 361 0.31 -3.58 24.62
CA PHE A 361 1.59 -3.57 25.33
C PHE A 361 1.58 -4.49 26.57
N PRO A 362 1.60 -5.83 26.40
CA PRO A 362 1.40 -6.78 27.49
C PRO A 362 2.56 -6.84 28.49
N TYR A 363 3.77 -6.48 28.08
CA TYR A 363 4.99 -6.56 28.89
C TYR A 363 5.34 -5.26 29.62
N THR A 364 4.54 -4.22 29.43
CA THR A 364 4.81 -2.88 29.94
C THR A 364 4.03 -2.60 31.22
N SER A 365 4.62 -1.85 32.15
CA SER A 365 3.87 -1.35 33.31
C SER A 365 2.76 -0.37 32.85
N PRO A 366 1.51 -0.52 33.30
CA PRO A 366 0.42 0.34 32.86
C PRO A 366 0.71 1.84 33.03
N SER A 367 1.41 2.21 34.10
CA SER A 367 1.83 3.57 34.39
C SER A 367 2.75 4.14 33.30
N LEU A 368 3.75 3.37 32.86
CA LEU A 368 4.69 3.80 31.83
C LEU A 368 3.99 3.95 30.47
N ALA A 369 3.15 2.98 30.09
CA ALA A 369 2.39 3.05 28.84
C ALA A 369 1.49 4.29 28.81
N MET A 370 0.76 4.57 29.90
CA MET A 370 -0.14 5.72 30.00
C MET A 370 0.57 7.06 29.84
N VAL A 371 1.79 7.20 30.36
CA VAL A 371 2.55 8.45 30.24
C VAL A 371 3.12 8.61 28.83
N LEU A 372 3.66 7.54 28.24
CA LEU A 372 4.26 7.60 26.91
C LEU A 372 3.24 7.84 25.79
N LEU A 373 2.00 7.37 25.95
CA LEU A 373 0.90 7.57 25.00
C LEU A 373 0.38 9.01 24.92
N GLN A 374 0.72 9.87 25.89
CA GLN A 374 0.34 11.28 25.81
C GLN A 374 1.06 11.94 24.63
N ASP A 375 0.34 12.67 23.78
CA ASP A 375 1.01 13.50 22.77
C ASP A 375 1.80 14.61 23.51
N PRO A 376 3.12 14.74 23.25
CA PRO A 376 3.89 15.87 23.77
C PRO A 376 3.26 17.25 23.49
N GLN A 377 2.43 17.40 22.44
CA GLN A 377 1.67 18.62 22.14
C GLN A 377 0.62 18.96 23.19
N ASP A 378 -0.04 17.96 23.76
CA ASP A 378 -1.13 18.14 24.71
C ASP A 378 -0.61 18.49 26.11
N VAL A 379 0.67 18.25 26.36
CA VAL A 379 1.31 18.58 27.64
C VAL A 379 1.75 20.05 27.65
N PRO A 380 1.29 20.87 28.62
CA PRO A 380 1.74 22.25 28.73
C PRO A 380 3.26 22.33 28.91
N ARG A 381 3.91 23.27 28.21
CA ARG A 381 5.39 23.43 28.22
C ARG A 381 6.01 23.48 29.62
N GLY A 382 5.33 24.13 30.57
CA GLY A 382 5.79 24.22 31.97
C GLY A 382 5.82 22.88 32.73
N ARG A 383 5.14 21.84 32.23
CA ARG A 383 5.09 20.51 32.83
C ARG A 383 6.02 19.49 32.17
N TRP A 384 6.58 19.80 30.99
CA TRP A 384 7.45 18.87 30.24
C TRP A 384 8.59 18.31 31.09
N LEU A 385 9.31 19.16 31.83
CA LEU A 385 10.40 18.71 32.69
C LEU A 385 9.94 17.72 33.76
N GLN A 386 8.77 17.93 34.36
CA GLN A 386 8.20 17.04 35.36
C GLN A 386 7.77 15.71 34.74
N THR A 387 7.10 15.75 33.58
CA THR A 387 6.71 14.55 32.83
C THR A 387 7.94 13.73 32.43
N LEU A 388 8.99 14.37 31.91
CA LEU A 388 10.23 13.68 31.52
C LEU A 388 10.94 13.06 32.72
N LYS A 389 10.99 13.74 33.88
CA LYS A 389 11.52 13.14 35.12
C LYS A 389 10.72 11.91 35.51
N HIS A 390 9.40 11.98 35.43
CA HIS A 390 8.53 10.86 35.75
C HIS A 390 8.74 9.67 34.79
N ILE A 391 8.87 9.91 33.48
CA ILE A 391 9.23 8.87 32.50
C ILE A 391 10.58 8.23 32.86
N SER A 392 11.58 9.03 33.23
CA SER A 392 12.89 8.52 33.66
C SER A 392 12.80 7.65 34.89
N GLU A 393 11.98 8.01 35.87
CA GLU A 393 11.79 7.23 37.10
C GLU A 393 11.16 5.88 36.78
N LEU A 394 10.06 5.87 36.02
CA LEU A 394 9.35 4.64 35.64
C LEU A 394 10.22 3.70 34.80
N LEU A 395 11.01 4.24 33.86
CA LEU A 395 11.94 3.42 33.07
C LEU A 395 13.09 2.90 33.93
N ARG A 396 13.62 3.70 34.86
CA ARG A 396 14.69 3.25 35.75
C ARG A 396 14.24 2.16 36.69
N GLU A 397 13.03 2.28 37.24
CA GLU A 397 12.41 1.21 38.04
C GLU A 397 12.28 -0.07 37.22
N ALA A 398 11.79 0.01 35.98
CA ALA A 398 11.62 -1.15 35.11
C ALA A 398 12.96 -1.81 34.68
N VAL A 399 14.02 -1.02 34.52
CA VAL A 399 15.31 -1.46 33.96
C VAL A 399 16.32 -1.85 35.05
N GLU A 400 16.35 -1.13 36.17
CA GLU A 400 17.38 -1.27 37.19
C GLU A 400 16.86 -1.91 38.50
N ASP A 401 15.58 -1.71 38.84
CA ASP A 401 14.99 -2.25 40.07
C ASP A 401 14.24 -3.55 39.76
N GLN A 402 14.96 -4.67 39.76
CA GLN A 402 14.40 -6.01 39.52
C GLN A 402 13.47 -6.51 40.64
N THR A 403 13.10 -5.66 41.61
CA THR A 403 12.45 -6.11 42.83
C THR A 403 11.02 -6.57 42.63
N HIS A 404 10.25 -6.12 41.63
CA HIS A 404 8.84 -6.50 41.49
C HIS A 404 8.43 -6.85 40.05
N GLY A 405 8.63 -8.11 39.63
CA GLY A 405 7.79 -8.78 38.63
C GLY A 405 7.71 -8.17 37.22
N SER A 406 8.64 -7.30 36.80
CA SER A 406 8.70 -6.81 35.42
C SER A 406 9.04 -8.00 34.50
N ARG A 407 8.12 -8.35 33.61
CA ARG A 407 8.26 -9.53 32.72
C ARG A 407 9.06 -9.25 31.45
N GLY A 408 9.34 -8.00 31.14
CA GLY A 408 10.17 -7.57 30.01
C GLY A 408 11.38 -6.83 30.55
N GLY A 409 12.57 -7.30 30.23
CA GLY A 409 13.83 -6.71 30.69
C GLY A 409 14.13 -5.34 30.07
N PRO A 410 15.42 -4.93 30.09
CA PRO A 410 15.84 -3.63 29.56
C PRO A 410 15.47 -3.40 28.10
N LEU A 411 15.48 -4.46 27.28
CA LEU A 411 15.18 -4.39 25.85
C LEU A 411 13.69 -4.09 25.60
N GLU A 412 12.78 -4.66 26.37
CA GLU A 412 11.34 -4.42 26.23
C GLU A 412 10.98 -2.98 26.63
N SER A 413 11.60 -2.48 27.70
CA SER A 413 11.45 -1.09 28.14
C SER A 413 12.02 -0.11 27.12
N TRP A 414 13.17 -0.43 26.53
CA TRP A 414 13.75 0.37 25.46
C TRP A 414 12.92 0.33 24.18
N PHE A 415 12.48 -0.86 23.75
CA PHE A 415 11.65 -1.03 22.56
C PHE A 415 10.33 -0.26 22.70
N LEU A 416 9.77 -0.17 23.90
CA LEU A 416 8.66 0.74 24.18
C LEU A 416 9.05 2.20 24.02
N PHE A 417 10.15 2.62 24.65
CA PHE A 417 10.55 4.01 24.63
C PHE A 417 10.85 4.54 23.22
N ILE A 418 11.49 3.74 22.36
CA ILE A 418 11.80 4.17 20.98
C ILE A 418 10.56 4.42 20.13
N ARG A 419 9.43 3.71 20.37
CA ARG A 419 8.16 3.93 19.66
C ARG A 419 7.66 5.36 19.86
N PHE A 420 7.99 5.96 21.00
CA PHE A 420 7.64 7.32 21.39
C PHE A 420 8.86 8.25 21.38
N GLY A 421 9.68 8.17 20.32
CA GLY A 421 10.93 8.91 20.17
C GLY A 421 10.82 10.44 20.32
N GLY A 422 9.62 11.02 20.12
CA GLY A 422 9.38 12.43 20.40
C GLY A 422 9.71 12.85 21.83
N TRP A 423 9.61 11.94 22.81
CA TRP A 423 10.07 12.20 24.17
C TRP A 423 11.59 12.31 24.27
N ALA A 424 12.35 11.44 23.60
CA ALA A 424 13.81 11.48 23.63
C ALA A 424 14.37 12.78 23.03
N GLU A 425 13.79 13.25 21.92
CA GLU A 425 14.18 14.54 21.34
C GLU A 425 13.80 15.72 22.24
N MET A 426 12.63 15.66 22.91
CA MET A 426 12.23 16.67 23.88
C MET A 426 13.23 16.76 25.05
N VAL A 427 13.80 15.63 25.47
CA VAL A 427 14.86 15.61 26.50
C VAL A 427 16.08 16.40 26.04
N ALA A 428 16.56 16.17 24.81
CA ALA A 428 17.70 16.90 24.26
C ALA A 428 17.45 18.41 24.20
N GLU A 429 16.26 18.83 23.78
CA GLU A 429 15.87 20.24 23.75
C GLU A 429 15.78 20.88 25.14
N GLN A 430 15.21 20.17 26.12
CA GLN A 430 15.12 20.67 27.49
C GLN A 430 16.51 20.82 28.14
N LEU A 431 17.43 19.91 27.85
CA LEU A 431 18.81 19.99 28.36
C LEU A 431 19.55 21.22 27.81
N LEU A 432 19.39 21.53 26.52
CA LEU A 432 20.03 22.69 25.90
C LEU A 432 19.41 24.03 26.28
N ARG A 433 18.14 24.04 26.73
CA ARG A 433 17.44 25.25 27.21
C ARG A 433 17.59 25.48 28.70
N SER A 434 18.10 24.51 29.46
CA SER A 434 18.23 24.63 30.91
C SER A 434 19.27 25.69 31.27
N ALA A 435 18.84 26.71 32.02
CA ALA A 435 19.75 27.70 32.60
C ALA A 435 20.57 27.13 33.78
N ALA A 436 20.05 26.06 34.39
CA ALA A 436 20.61 25.37 35.55
C ALA A 436 21.33 24.08 35.14
N GLU A 437 21.99 23.44 36.10
CA GLU A 437 22.67 22.16 35.94
C GLU A 437 21.73 21.10 35.31
N PRO A 438 22.20 20.34 34.29
CA PRO A 438 21.38 19.37 33.58
C PRO A 438 20.85 18.29 34.56
N PRO A 439 19.53 18.08 34.64
CA PRO A 439 18.96 17.09 35.55
C PRO A 439 19.45 15.67 35.23
N ALA A 440 19.91 14.94 36.24
CA ALA A 440 20.42 13.58 36.09
C ALA A 440 19.40 12.60 35.47
N ALA A 441 18.10 12.81 35.71
CA ALA A 441 17.02 12.03 35.10
C ALA A 441 16.99 12.16 33.57
N LEU A 442 17.18 13.37 33.05
CA LEU A 442 17.19 13.63 31.61
C LEU A 442 18.43 13.04 30.93
N LEU A 443 19.59 13.18 31.57
CA LEU A 443 20.83 12.56 31.08
C LEU A 443 20.71 11.03 31.02
N TRP A 444 20.07 10.44 32.03
CA TRP A 444 19.81 9.01 32.07
C TRP A 444 18.91 8.54 30.92
N LEU A 445 17.85 9.29 30.58
CA LEU A 445 16.96 8.97 29.47
C LEU A 445 17.69 8.94 28.13
N LEU A 446 18.53 9.94 27.84
CA LEU A 446 19.32 9.96 26.62
C LEU A 446 20.34 8.83 26.60
N ALA A 447 21.08 8.62 27.69
CA ALA A 447 22.02 7.51 27.78
C ALA A 447 21.32 6.15 27.56
N PHE A 448 20.11 5.97 28.09
CA PHE A 448 19.32 4.75 27.86
C PHE A 448 18.78 4.63 26.42
N TYR A 449 18.41 5.73 25.78
CA TYR A 449 17.92 5.74 24.40
C TYR A 449 18.99 5.27 23.42
N TYR A 450 20.21 5.80 23.54
CA TYR A 450 21.34 5.46 22.65
C TYR A 450 22.05 4.17 23.08
N SER A 451 22.07 3.83 24.37
CA SER A 451 22.72 2.62 24.90
C SER A 451 21.78 1.78 25.78
N PRO A 452 20.82 1.03 25.20
CA PRO A 452 19.88 0.24 25.98
C PRO A 452 20.52 -0.94 26.73
N ARG A 453 21.61 -1.49 26.19
CA ARG A 453 22.30 -2.67 26.74
C ARG A 453 23.30 -2.31 27.85
N ASP A 454 23.64 -1.03 28.01
CA ASP A 454 24.62 -0.59 29.01
C ASP A 454 24.12 -0.89 30.43
N GLY A 455 24.99 -1.48 31.25
CA GLY A 455 24.73 -1.63 32.67
C GLY A 455 24.74 -0.29 33.42
N ARG A 456 24.33 -0.30 34.69
CA ARG A 456 24.27 0.92 35.54
C ARG A 456 25.61 1.69 35.55
N GLN A 457 26.75 0.99 35.61
CA GLN A 457 28.08 1.61 35.63
C GLN A 457 28.47 2.25 34.30
N GLN A 458 28.30 1.55 33.18
CA GLN A 458 28.58 2.08 31.83
C GLN A 458 27.70 3.29 31.53
N ARG A 459 26.40 3.20 31.85
CA ARG A 459 25.46 4.31 31.69
C ARG A 459 25.86 5.53 32.51
N ALA A 460 26.33 5.34 33.75
CA ALA A 460 26.84 6.42 34.58
C ALA A 460 28.08 7.10 33.97
N GLN A 461 28.98 6.34 33.34
CA GLN A 461 30.14 6.90 32.63
C GLN A 461 29.71 7.75 31.43
N THR A 462 28.79 7.24 30.60
CA THR A 462 28.19 7.99 29.48
C THR A 462 27.52 9.27 29.97
N MET A 463 26.77 9.22 31.07
CA MET A 463 26.14 10.41 31.66
C MET A 463 27.16 11.47 32.09
N VAL A 464 28.30 11.07 32.66
CA VAL A 464 29.37 12.01 33.07
C VAL A 464 30.00 12.68 31.85
N GLN A 465 30.31 11.91 30.80
CA GLN A 465 30.85 12.45 29.55
C GLN A 465 29.89 13.45 28.92
N VAL A 466 28.63 13.05 28.74
CA VAL A 466 27.58 13.90 28.13
C VAL A 466 27.32 15.15 28.97
N LYS A 467 27.35 15.04 30.31
CA LYS A 467 27.21 16.19 31.20
C LYS A 467 28.33 17.21 31.01
N ALA A 468 29.57 16.75 30.83
CA ALA A 468 30.71 17.64 30.57
C ALA A 468 30.54 18.39 29.24
N VAL A 469 30.18 17.67 28.17
CA VAL A 469 29.89 18.28 26.85
C VAL A 469 28.77 19.31 26.96
N LEU A 470 27.64 18.95 27.60
CA LEU A 470 26.52 19.89 27.80
C LEU A 470 26.92 21.12 28.61
N GLY A 471 27.77 20.97 29.62
CA GLY A 471 28.33 22.09 30.38
C GLY A 471 29.09 23.07 29.48
N HIS A 472 29.94 22.54 28.59
CA HIS A 472 30.64 23.35 27.59
C HIS A 472 29.68 24.02 26.60
N LEU A 473 28.69 23.30 26.07
CA LEU A 473 27.68 23.85 25.14
C LEU A 473 26.87 24.98 25.79
N LEU A 474 26.43 24.81 27.04
CA LEU A 474 25.68 25.82 27.77
C LEU A 474 26.55 27.05 28.09
N ALA A 475 27.83 26.86 28.43
CA ALA A 475 28.76 27.98 28.61
C ALA A 475 28.96 28.75 27.30
N MET A 476 29.19 28.04 26.20
CA MET A 476 29.36 28.62 24.86
C MET A 476 28.11 29.33 24.34
N SER A 477 26.90 28.86 24.68
CA SER A 477 25.66 29.55 24.32
C SER A 477 25.58 31.00 24.82
N ARG A 478 26.38 31.35 25.83
CA ARG A 478 26.46 32.68 26.44
C ARG A 478 27.61 33.53 25.87
N SER A 479 28.49 32.95 25.06
CA SER A 479 29.64 33.60 24.45
C SER A 479 29.27 34.35 23.17
N SER A 480 29.90 35.50 22.94
CA SER A 480 29.63 36.35 21.76
C SER A 480 30.34 35.90 20.48
N SER A 481 31.37 35.06 20.59
CA SER A 481 32.13 34.50 19.47
C SER A 481 32.23 32.99 19.63
N LEU A 482 31.72 32.28 18.64
CA LEU A 482 31.65 30.82 18.58
C LEU A 482 32.29 30.36 17.26
N SER A 483 33.17 29.37 17.30
CA SER A 483 33.74 28.73 16.11
C SER A 483 33.39 27.24 16.06
N ALA A 484 33.46 26.65 14.86
CA ALA A 484 33.24 25.21 14.70
C ALA A 484 34.28 24.35 15.44
N TRP A 485 35.53 24.84 15.54
CA TRP A 485 36.61 24.18 16.27
C TRP A 485 36.35 24.10 17.77
N ASP A 486 35.76 25.15 18.36
CA ASP A 486 35.39 25.15 19.79
C ASP A 486 34.40 24.03 20.11
N LEU A 487 33.45 23.76 19.21
CA LEU A 487 32.48 22.67 19.34
C LEU A 487 33.12 21.29 19.18
N GLN A 488 34.09 21.14 18.27
CA GLN A 488 34.83 19.89 18.10
C GLN A 488 35.68 19.56 19.33
N THR A 489 36.35 20.57 19.90
CA THR A 489 37.11 20.43 21.14
C THR A 489 36.18 20.08 22.31
N ALA A 490 35.01 20.73 22.40
CA ALA A 490 34.03 20.44 23.43
C ALA A 490 33.43 19.02 23.34
N ALA A 491 33.34 18.47 22.13
CA ALA A 491 32.87 17.11 21.87
C ALA A 491 33.87 16.02 22.31
N GLY A 492 35.13 16.39 22.58
CA GLY A 492 36.18 15.44 22.96
C GLY A 492 36.41 14.37 21.90
N GLN A 493 36.25 14.71 20.62
CA GLN A 493 36.55 13.81 19.51
C GLN A 493 38.06 13.67 19.36
N ASP A 494 38.68 12.86 20.22
CA ASP A 494 40.01 12.31 19.92
C ASP A 494 39.87 11.33 18.75
N THR A 495 40.84 11.38 17.82
CA THR A 495 40.88 10.60 16.58
C THR A 495 40.86 9.07 16.76
N ASP A 496 40.96 8.58 18.00
CA ASP A 496 41.07 7.15 18.35
C ASP A 496 39.75 6.56 18.90
N THR A 497 38.69 7.35 19.01
CA THR A 497 37.39 6.91 19.53
C THR A 497 36.49 6.40 18.41
N ASP A 498 35.90 5.21 18.55
CA ASP A 498 34.96 4.68 17.55
C ASP A 498 33.79 5.67 17.34
N PRO A 499 33.63 6.26 16.14
CA PRO A 499 32.57 7.21 15.86
C PRO A 499 31.17 6.58 15.93
N ARG A 500 31.07 5.25 15.89
CA ARG A 500 29.83 4.49 16.06
C ARG A 500 29.50 4.19 17.51
N ALA A 501 30.38 4.51 18.45
CA ALA A 501 30.07 4.33 19.87
C ALA A 501 28.81 5.13 20.24
N PRO A 502 27.84 4.53 20.96
CA PRO A 502 26.58 5.19 21.31
C PRO A 502 26.74 6.56 22.00
N ALA A 503 27.78 6.69 22.83
CA ALA A 503 28.11 7.96 23.49
C ALA A 503 28.51 9.05 22.47
N GLN A 504 29.27 8.69 21.43
CA GLN A 504 29.67 9.62 20.37
C GLN A 504 28.48 9.98 19.47
N GLN A 505 27.58 9.02 19.22
CA GLN A 505 26.33 9.28 18.51
C GLN A 505 25.44 10.28 19.26
N LEU A 506 25.28 10.08 20.57
CA LEU A 506 24.56 11.01 21.44
C LEU A 506 25.20 12.40 21.46
N ILE A 507 26.53 12.49 21.63
CA ILE A 507 27.26 13.76 21.60
C ILE A 507 27.01 14.49 20.29
N ARG A 508 27.14 13.80 19.15
CA ARG A 508 26.90 14.37 17.82
C ARG A 508 25.47 14.89 17.66
N HIS A 509 24.46 14.15 18.10
CA HIS A 509 23.08 14.63 18.09
C HIS A 509 22.87 15.86 18.99
N LEU A 510 23.54 15.94 20.14
CA LEU A 510 23.51 17.13 20.99
C LEU A 510 24.15 18.35 20.33
N LEU A 511 25.26 18.16 19.59
CA LEU A 511 25.88 19.24 18.79
C LEU A 511 24.92 19.73 17.70
N LEU A 512 24.28 18.81 16.98
CA LEU A 512 23.30 19.16 15.94
C LEU A 512 22.11 19.91 16.52
N HIS A 513 21.57 19.46 17.66
CA HIS A 513 20.53 20.21 18.36
C HIS A 513 21.02 21.58 18.82
N PHE A 514 22.23 21.71 19.37
CA PHE A 514 22.80 22.99 19.76
C PHE A 514 22.88 23.96 18.57
N VAL A 515 23.41 23.48 17.45
CA VAL A 515 23.56 24.27 16.22
C VAL A 515 22.21 24.76 15.69
N LEU A 516 21.16 23.94 15.80
CA LEU A 516 19.81 24.29 15.33
C LEU A 516 19.02 25.18 16.30
N TRP A 517 19.32 25.15 17.60
CA TRP A 517 18.52 25.82 18.62
C TRP A 517 19.18 27.04 19.26
N ALA A 518 20.51 27.04 19.40
CA ALA A 518 21.24 28.15 19.99
C ALA A 518 21.44 29.27 18.95
N PRO A 519 21.15 30.55 19.29
CA PRO A 519 21.36 31.66 18.37
C PRO A 519 22.80 31.76 17.83
N GLY A 520 23.80 31.50 18.67
CA GLY A 520 25.22 31.45 18.27
C GLY A 520 25.61 30.17 17.51
N GLY A 521 24.80 29.12 17.59
CA GLY A 521 24.98 27.89 16.81
C GLY A 521 24.62 28.09 15.34
N HIS A 522 23.59 28.91 15.05
CA HIS A 522 23.13 29.16 13.67
C HIS A 522 24.22 29.73 12.76
N THR A 523 25.14 30.52 13.30
CA THR A 523 26.19 31.19 12.51
C THR A 523 27.30 30.24 12.07
N ILE A 524 27.56 29.17 12.83
CA ILE A 524 28.61 28.18 12.56
C ILE A 524 28.07 26.85 12.06
N ALA A 525 26.76 26.77 11.81
CA ALA A 525 26.05 25.53 11.52
C ALA A 525 26.62 24.76 10.32
N ARG A 526 26.89 25.47 9.23
CA ARG A 526 27.46 24.89 8.00
C ARG A 526 28.85 24.32 8.26
N ASP A 527 29.70 25.06 8.94
CA ASP A 527 31.08 24.66 9.23
C ASP A 527 31.10 23.42 10.13
N VAL A 528 30.25 23.40 11.17
CA VAL A 528 30.12 22.25 12.08
C VAL A 528 29.59 21.02 11.36
N VAL A 529 28.54 21.17 10.53
CA VAL A 529 27.99 20.04 9.78
C VAL A 529 29.00 19.50 8.78
N THR A 530 29.74 20.37 8.08
CA THR A 530 30.81 19.95 7.14
C THR A 530 31.91 19.18 7.87
N LEU A 531 32.31 19.65 9.06
CA LEU A 531 33.31 18.99 9.88
C LEU A 531 32.82 17.63 10.42
N LEU A 532 31.56 17.52 10.81
CA LEU A 532 30.96 16.27 11.30
C LEU A 532 30.72 15.27 10.16
N ALA A 533 30.33 15.71 8.97
CA ALA A 533 30.00 14.89 7.80
C ALA A 533 31.24 14.34 7.07
N HIS A 534 32.17 13.75 7.80
CA HIS A 534 33.46 13.26 7.26
C HIS A 534 33.38 11.84 6.67
N THR A 535 32.30 11.09 6.92
CA THR A 535 32.04 9.77 6.30
C THR A 535 30.62 9.70 5.75
N ALA A 536 30.40 8.88 4.71
CA ALA A 536 29.07 8.70 4.11
C ALA A 536 28.02 8.23 5.13
N GLU A 537 28.40 7.36 6.06
CA GLU A 537 27.51 6.87 7.12
C GLU A 537 27.07 8.00 8.07
N ILE A 538 28.01 8.84 8.50
CA ILE A 538 27.72 9.97 9.39
C ILE A 538 26.90 11.03 8.64
N THR A 539 27.19 11.26 7.36
CA THR A 539 26.38 12.13 6.50
C THR A 539 24.94 11.63 6.42
N HIS A 540 24.72 10.33 6.21
CA HIS A 540 23.38 9.74 6.23
C HIS A 540 22.69 9.90 7.58
N GLU A 541 23.40 9.72 8.69
CA GLU A 541 22.83 9.93 10.02
C GLU A 541 22.41 11.40 10.25
N ILE A 542 23.24 12.36 9.83
CA ILE A 542 22.91 13.80 9.93
C ILE A 542 21.68 14.12 9.06
N ILE A 543 21.60 13.57 7.84
CA ILE A 543 20.42 13.71 6.98
C ILE A 543 19.17 13.16 7.70
N GLY A 544 19.25 11.96 8.28
CA GLY A 544 18.18 11.35 9.05
C GLY A 544 17.72 12.22 10.22
N PHE A 545 18.67 12.73 11.00
CA PHE A 545 18.41 13.64 12.11
C PHE A 545 17.69 14.92 11.67
N LEU A 546 18.14 15.55 10.58
CA LEU A 546 17.55 16.79 10.07
C LEU A 546 16.12 16.55 9.56
N ASP A 547 15.89 15.47 8.83
CA ASP A 547 14.57 15.11 8.30
C ASP A 547 13.59 14.80 9.45
N GLN A 548 14.06 14.07 10.47
CA GLN A 548 13.30 13.79 11.70
C GLN A 548 12.93 15.05 12.47
N THR A 549 13.89 15.94 12.66
CA THR A 549 13.69 17.22 13.34
C THR A 549 12.67 18.09 12.61
N LEU A 550 12.78 18.20 11.28
CA LEU A 550 11.87 19.00 10.45
C LEU A 550 10.45 18.44 10.43
N TYR A 551 10.31 17.13 10.19
CA TYR A 551 9.01 16.44 10.21
C TYR A 551 8.27 16.67 11.52
N ARG A 552 8.99 16.59 12.65
CA ARG A 552 8.43 16.85 13.97
C ARG A 552 8.05 18.32 14.14
N TRP A 553 8.89 19.27 13.73
CA TRP A 553 8.57 20.71 13.87
C TRP A 553 7.33 21.10 13.10
N ASP A 554 7.17 20.59 11.89
CA ASP A 554 5.96 20.78 11.06
C ASP A 554 4.72 20.29 11.81
N ARG A 555 4.84 19.17 12.55
CA ARG A 555 3.73 18.56 13.28
C ARG A 555 3.41 19.25 14.61
N LEU A 556 4.42 19.58 15.40
CA LEU A 556 4.25 20.20 16.73
C LEU A 556 3.94 21.70 16.65
N GLY A 557 4.11 22.33 15.48
CA GLY A 557 4.01 23.79 15.33
C GLY A 557 5.03 24.56 16.16
N ILE A 558 6.15 23.91 16.53
CA ILE A 558 7.22 24.49 17.39
C ILE A 558 8.28 25.24 16.55
N GLU A 559 8.16 25.23 15.22
CA GLU A 559 9.17 25.75 14.31
C GLU A 559 9.55 27.21 14.63
N SER A 560 10.81 27.44 15.02
CA SER A 560 11.44 28.75 14.88
C SER A 560 11.71 28.96 13.38
N PRO A 561 11.17 30.01 12.73
CA PRO A 561 11.30 30.21 11.29
C PRO A 561 12.76 30.18 10.80
N ARG A 562 13.68 30.64 11.66
CA ARG A 562 15.12 30.65 11.38
C ARG A 562 15.75 29.26 11.45
N SER A 563 15.42 28.48 12.48
CA SER A 563 15.93 27.12 12.67
C SER A 563 15.43 26.17 11.57
N GLY A 564 14.14 26.27 11.23
CA GLY A 564 13.53 25.47 10.16
C GLY A 564 14.11 25.77 8.78
N LYS A 565 14.33 27.05 8.46
CA LYS A 565 15.01 27.46 7.22
C LYS A 565 16.43 26.89 7.16
N LEU A 566 17.21 27.03 8.23
CA LEU A 566 18.58 26.53 8.31
C LEU A 566 18.65 25.01 8.14
N ALA A 567 17.81 24.25 8.84
CA ALA A 567 17.76 22.79 8.72
C ALA A 567 17.42 22.34 7.29
N ARG A 568 16.48 23.01 6.62
CA ARG A 568 16.13 22.73 5.21
C ARG A 568 17.28 23.05 4.24
N GLU A 569 18.02 24.14 4.47
CA GLU A 569 19.21 24.47 3.68
C GLU A 569 20.31 23.42 3.85
N LEU A 570 20.64 23.05 5.09
CA LEU A 570 21.64 22.02 5.39
C LEU A 570 21.26 20.66 4.80
N LEU A 571 19.99 20.26 4.92
CA LEU A 571 19.49 19.01 4.35
C LEU A 571 19.63 18.99 2.82
N LYS A 572 19.35 20.11 2.16
CA LYS A 572 19.53 20.24 0.71
C LYS A 572 21.01 20.15 0.31
N GLU A 573 21.89 20.81 1.05
CA GLU A 573 23.35 20.76 0.82
C GLU A 573 23.88 19.33 0.97
N LEU A 574 23.52 18.62 2.05
CA LEU A 574 23.99 17.26 2.30
C LEU A 574 23.45 16.22 1.29
N ARG A 575 22.18 16.35 0.86
CA ARG A 575 21.61 15.49 -0.19
C ARG A 575 22.25 15.67 -1.56
N THR A 576 23.03 16.73 -1.79
CA THR A 576 23.82 16.88 -3.03
C THR A 576 25.19 16.22 -2.96
N GLN A 577 25.63 15.82 -1.76
CA GLN A 577 26.95 15.22 -1.52
C GLN A 577 26.92 13.69 -1.49
N VAL A 578 25.72 13.10 -1.45
CA VAL A 578 25.45 11.66 -1.36
C VAL A 578 24.54 11.26 -2.51
#